data_AF-A0A218PYS5-F1
#
_entry.id   AF-A0A218PYS5-F1
#
_cell.length_a   1.000
_cell.length_b   1.000
_cell.length_c   1.000
_cell.angle_alpha   90.00
_cell.angle_beta   90.00
_cell.angle_gamma   90.00
#
_symmetry.space_group_name_H-M   'P 1'
#
loop_
_entity.id
_entity.type
_entity.pdbx_description
1 polymer ?
#
loop_
_entity_poly.entity_id
_entity_poly.type
_entity_poly.pdbx_seq_one_letter_code
_entity_poly.pdbx_strand_id
1 'polypeptide(L)' 'MIELHPEFLTKNGEKQFAVLPYEEFLKIKELLEDLEDLRDLRDAKEEEKDSLSVSLADVKKMLLS' A
#
# COMPACT_ATOMS: atom_id res chain seq x y z
N MET A 1 10.97 0.70 10.28
CA MET A 1 11.79 1.26 9.19
C MET A 1 12.51 0.10 8.53
N ILE A 2 12.44 -0.01 7.20
CA ILE A 2 13.22 -1.00 6.47
C ILE A 2 14.66 -0.48 6.41
N GLU A 3 15.61 -1.35 6.77
CA GLU A 3 17.03 -1.09 6.58
C GLU A 3 17.41 -1.46 5.15
N LEU A 4 18.05 -0.54 4.43
CA LEU A 4 18.42 -0.70 3.03
C LEU A 4 19.93 -0.60 2.87
N HIS A 5 20.48 -1.46 2.02
CA HIS A 5 21.91 -1.53 1.71
C HIS A 5 22.17 -1.30 0.22
N PRO A 6 21.87 -0.09 -0.30
CA PRO A 6 22.06 0.21 -1.71
C PRO A 6 23.54 0.37 -2.07
N GLU A 7 23.91 -0.18 -3.23
CA GLU A 7 25.12 0.22 -3.95
C GLU A 7 24.78 1.31 -4.97
N PHE A 8 25.51 2.43 -4.94
CA PHE A 8 25.21 3.57 -5.80
C PHE A 8 26.11 3.60 -7.04
N LEU A 9 25.49 3.61 -8.22
CA LEU A 9 26.17 3.85 -9.47
C LEU A 9 26.23 5.36 -9.73
N THR A 10 27.46 5.88 -9.88
CA THR A 10 27.70 7.30 -10.08
C THR A 10 28.14 7.62 -11.51
N LYS A 11 27.68 8.76 -12.03
CA LYS A 11 28.12 9.32 -13.31
C LYS A 11 28.41 10.80 -13.11
N ASN A 12 29.58 11.27 -13.57
CA ASN A 12 30.04 12.65 -13.36
C ASN A 12 30.08 13.09 -11.88
N GLY A 13 30.31 12.14 -10.96
CA GLY A 13 30.32 12.41 -9.52
C GLY A 13 28.95 12.43 -8.85
N GLU A 14 27.86 12.29 -9.60
CA GLU A 14 26.50 12.24 -9.06
C GLU A 14 25.95 10.81 -8.98
N LYS A 15 25.26 10.47 -7.90
CA LYS A 15 24.54 9.19 -7.74
C LYS A 15 23.31 9.21 -8.65
N GLN A 16 23.28 8.29 -9.62
CA GLN A 16 22.22 8.23 -10.62
C GLN A 16 21.30 7.02 -10.40
N PHE A 17 21.87 5.90 -9.96
CA PHE A 17 21.12 4.66 -9.72
C PHE A 17 21.53 4.03 -8.40
N ALA A 18 20.60 3.31 -7.77
CA ALA A 18 20.85 2.46 -6.62
C ALA A 18 20.53 1.01 -7.00
N VAL A 19 21.47 0.11 -6.77
CA VAL A 19 21.27 -1.33 -6.87
C VAL A 19 20.96 -1.84 -5.47
N LEU A 20 19.82 -2.49 -5.32
CA LEU A 20 19.36 -3.04 -4.04
C LEU A 20 19.42 -4.57 -4.08
N PRO A 21 19.74 -5.23 -2.96
CA PRO A 21 19.41 -6.63 -2.76
C PRO A 21 17.94 -6.89 -3.09
N TYR A 22 17.64 -7.98 -3.78
CA TYR A 22 16.30 -8.26 -4.28
C TYR A 22 15.24 -8.33 -3.15
N GLU A 23 15.59 -8.93 -2.02
CA GLU A 23 14.72 -9.00 -0.84
C GLU A 23 14.36 -7.61 -0.28
N GLU A 24 15.29 -6.65 -0.35
CA GLU A 24 15.03 -5.27 0.09
C GLU A 24 14.12 -4.55 -0.90
N PHE A 25 14.31 -4.78 -2.20
CA PHE A 25 13.40 -4.28 -3.22
C PHE A 25 11.97 -4.82 -3.02
N LEU A 26 11.82 -6.12 -2.74
CA LEU A 26 10.52 -6.73 -2.47
C LEU A 26 9.84 -6.10 -1.26
N LYS A 27 10.57 -5.88 -0.17
CA LYS A 27 10.03 -5.21 1.03
C LYS A 27 9.58 -3.78 0.76
N ILE A 28 10.30 -3.04 -0.10
CA ILE A 28 9.88 -1.69 -0.52
C ILE A 28 8.56 -1.79 -1.29
N LYS A 29 8.44 -2.76 -2.21
CA LYS A 29 7.21 -2.96 -3.00
C LYS A 29 6.01 -3.26 -2.10
N GLU A 30 6.17 -4.20 -1.16
CA GLU A 30 5.14 -4.57 -0.18
C GLU A 30 4.71 -3.36 0.65
N LEU A 31 5.66 -2.57 1.17
CA LEU A 31 5.34 -1.37 1.94
C LEU A 31 4.57 -0.32 1.11
N LEU A 32 4.87 -0.20 -0.18
CA LEU A 32 4.14 0.71 -1.08
C LEU A 32 2.72 0.22 -1.34
N GLU A 33 2.53 -1.09 -1.51
CA GLU A 33 1.20 -1.71 -1.66
C GLU A 33 0.36 -1.50 -0.39
N ASP A 34 0.93 -1.72 0.80
CA ASP A 34 0.27 -1.45 2.08
C ASP A 34 -0.17 0.03 2.21
N LEU A 35 0.66 0.96 1.74
CA LEU A 35 0.33 2.39 1.77
C LEU A 35 -0.79 2.74 0.80
N GLU A 36 -0.84 2.10 -0.37
CA GLU A 36 -1.92 2.25 -1.34
C GLU A 36 -3.24 1.72 -0.76
N ASP A 37 -3.24 0.53 -0.17
CA ASP A 37 -4.42 -0.04 0.50
C ASP A 37 -4.97 0.88 1.60
N LEU A 38 -4.10 1.54 2.37
CA LEU A 38 -4.50 2.50 3.39
C LEU A 38 -5.10 3.79 2.80
N ARG A 39 -4.61 4.23 1.65
CA ARG A 39 -5.18 5.37 0.92
C ARG A 39 -6.58 5.02 0.42
N ASP A 40 -6.71 3.87 -0.24
CA ASP A 40 -7.98 3.40 -0.78
C ASP A 40 -9.02 3.19 0.35
N LEU A 41 -8.61 2.68 1.51
CA LEU A 41 -9.47 2.58 2.69
C LEU A 41 -9.94 3.95 3.20
N ARG A 42 -9.08 4.98 3.15
CA ARG A 42 -9.47 6.34 3.55
C ARG A 42 -10.46 6.94 2.58
N ASP A 43 -10.22 6.79 1.29
CA ASP A 43 -11.07 7.33 0.24
C ASP A 43 -12.46 6.67 0.32
N ALA A 44 -12.52 5.33 0.44
CA ALA A 44 -13.77 4.61 0.61
C ALA A 44 -14.55 5.03 1.88
N LYS A 45 -13.85 5.31 2.99
CA LYS A 45 -14.49 5.82 4.22
C LYS A 45 -15.06 7.22 4.06
N GLU A 46 -14.43 8.05 3.24
CA GLU A 46 -14.90 9.41 2.98
C GLU A 46 -16.12 9.41 2.06
N GLU A 47 -16.10 8.57 1.02
CA GLU A 47 -17.24 8.37 0.10
C GLU A 47 -18.47 7.79 0.82
N GLU A 48 -18.27 6.82 1.71
CA GLU A 48 -19.34 6.15 2.46
C GLU A 48 -19.76 6.91 3.74
N LYS A 49 -19.15 8.05 4.05
CA LYS A 49 -19.35 8.76 5.33
C LYS A 49 -20.82 9.09 5.62
N ASP A 50 -21.55 9.51 4.58
CA ASP A 50 -22.96 9.91 4.68
C ASP A 50 -23.91 8.82 4.14
N SER A 51 -23.40 7.62 3.83
CA SER A 51 -24.21 6.53 3.32
C SER A 51 -25.04 5.86 4.42
N LEU A 52 -26.17 5.28 4.04
CA LEU A 52 -27.00 4.52 4.96
C LEU A 52 -26.32 3.18 5.26
N SER A 53 -25.78 3.04 6.47
CA SER A 53 -25.27 1.76 6.93
C SER A 53 -26.39 0.73 7.16
N VAL A 54 -26.11 -0.53 6.83
CA VAL A 54 -27.00 -1.68 7.09
C VAL A 54 -26.37 -2.61 8.12
N SER A 55 -27.19 -3.29 8.92
CA SER A 55 -26.65 -4.21 9.92
C SER A 55 -26.08 -5.47 9.27
N LEU A 56 -25.06 -6.07 9.89
CA LEU A 56 -24.49 -7.34 9.42
C LEU A 56 -25.55 -8.46 9.35
N ALA A 57 -26.57 -8.43 10.22
CA ALA A 57 -27.65 -9.40 10.19
C ALA A 57 -28.53 -9.25 8.94
N ASP A 58 -28.77 -8.03 8.48
CA ASP A 58 -29.54 -7.75 7.27
C ASP A 58 -28.73 -8.11 6.02
N VAL A 59 -27.44 -7.80 6.00
CA VAL A 59 -26.51 -8.22 4.92
C VAL A 59 -26.48 -9.74 4.78
N LYS A 60 -26.41 -10.50 5.89
CA LYS A 60 -26.45 -11.97 5.85
C LYS A 60 -27.73 -12.50 5.23
N LYS A 61 -28.89 -11.88 5.50
CA LYS A 61 -30.16 -12.29 4.89
C LYS A 61 -30.18 -12.02 3.38
N MET A 62 -29.55 -10.93 2.92
CA MET A 62 -29.48 -10.56 1.50
C MET A 62 -28.56 -11.48 0.68
N LEU A 63 -27.46 -11.98 1.28
CA LEU A 63 -26.45 -12.78 0.57
C LEU A 63 -26.68 -14.29 0.62
N LEU A 64 -27.53 -14.77 1.54
CA LEU A 64 -27.80 -16.20 1.75
C LEU A 64 -29.20 -16.63 1.27
N SER A 65 -29.91 -15.74 0.56
CA SER A 65 -31.16 -16.03 -0.14
C SER A 65 -30.91 -16.48 -1.57
#